data_AF-A0A2V8TZK9-F1
#
_entry.id   AF-A0A2V8TZK9-F1
#
_cell.length_a   1.000
_cell.length_b   1.000
_cell.length_c   1.000
_cell.angle_alpha   90.00
_cell.angle_beta   90.00
_cell.angle_gamma   90.00
#
_symmetry.space_group_name_H-M   'P 1'
#
loop_
_entity.id
_entity.type
_entity.pdbx_description
1 polymer ?
#
loop_
_entity_poly.entity_id
_entity_poly.type
_entity_poly.pdbx_seq_one_letter_code
_entity_poly.pdbx_strand_id
1 'polypeptide(L)' 'MGFATDAIHAGVRPDPATGSVMTPIYQTSTYVYESPGRHSGYDYA' A
#
# COMPACT_ATOMS: atom_id res chain seq x y z
N MET A 1 -19.63 5.44 0.49
CA MET A 1 -20.38 6.06 -0.62
C MET A 1 -21.44 5.03 -1.03
N GLY A 2 -21.97 4.99 -2.24
CA GLY A 2 -22.81 3.84 -2.65
C GLY A 2 -21.93 2.62 -2.95
N PHE A 3 -22.50 1.40 -2.95
CA PHE A 3 -21.76 0.15 -3.23
C PHE A 3 -20.89 0.23 -4.50
N ALA A 4 -21.45 0.77 -5.59
CA ALA A 4 -20.72 0.91 -6.86
C ALA A 4 -19.49 1.82 -6.76
N THR A 5 -19.57 2.87 -5.94
CA THR A 5 -18.45 3.80 -5.72
C THR A 5 -17.41 3.18 -4.79
N ASP A 6 -17.85 2.50 -3.73
CA ASP A 6 -16.96 1.87 -2.77
C ASP A 6 -16.22 0.69 -3.39
N ALA A 7 -16.85 -0.07 -4.30
CA ALA A 7 -16.20 -1.14 -5.05
C ALA A 7 -15.00 -0.67 -5.90
N ILE A 8 -14.95 0.61 -6.27
CA ILE A 8 -13.88 1.19 -7.08
C ILE A 8 -12.84 1.92 -6.21
N HIS A 9 -13.28 2.61 -5.15
CA HIS A 9 -12.42 3.56 -4.42
C HIS A 9 -12.10 3.16 -2.98
N ALA A 10 -12.83 2.22 -2.38
CA ALA A 10 -12.61 1.85 -0.98
C ALA A 10 -11.28 1.10 -0.82
N GLY A 11 -10.52 1.46 0.22
CA GLY A 11 -9.27 0.78 0.57
C GLY A 11 -8.06 1.15 -0.28
N VAL A 12 -8.23 1.90 -1.37
CA VAL A 12 -7.15 2.38 -2.23
C VAL A 12 -6.96 3.89 -2.08
N ARG A 13 -5.70 4.32 -2.10
CA ARG A 13 -5.30 5.73 -2.16
C ARG A 13 -4.16 5.85 -3.16
N PRO A 14 -3.96 7.01 -3.79
CA PRO A 14 -2.80 7.22 -4.64
C PRO A 14 -1.51 6.85 -3.90
N ASP A 15 -0.63 6.12 -4.59
CA ASP A 15 0.64 5.70 -4.03
C ASP A 15 1.44 6.92 -3.54
N PRO A 16 1.87 6.98 -2.27
CA PRO A 16 2.53 8.16 -1.73
C PRO A 16 3.91 8.43 -2.33
N ALA A 17 4.58 7.42 -2.92
CA ALA A 17 5.90 7.58 -3.51
C ALA A 17 5.86 8.19 -4.92
N THR A 18 4.84 7.86 -5.71
CA THR A 18 4.78 8.21 -7.14
C THR A 18 3.51 8.98 -7.56
N GLY A 19 2.47 8.97 -6.73
CA GLY A 19 1.15 9.50 -7.08
C GLY A 19 0.34 8.59 -8.00
N SER A 20 0.77 7.34 -8.24
CA SER A 20 0.01 6.39 -9.05
C SER A 20 -1.39 6.20 -8.49
N VAL A 21 -2.40 6.40 -9.34
CA VAL A 21 -3.82 6.23 -8.96
C VAL A 21 -4.15 4.77 -8.69
N MET A 22 -3.51 3.86 -9.43
CA MET A 22 -3.64 2.41 -9.22
C MET A 22 -2.56 1.92 -8.25
N THR A 23 -2.93 0.98 -7.38
CA THR A 23 -2.00 0.32 -6.45
C THR A 23 -0.90 -0.42 -7.23
N PRO A 24 0.39 -0.13 -6.99
CA PRO A 24 1.48 -0.86 -7.62
C PRO A 24 1.50 -2.35 -7.23
N ILE A 25 2.11 -3.17 -8.08
CA ILE A 25 2.40 -4.58 -7.75
C ILE A 25 3.73 -4.62 -6.98
N TYR A 26 3.68 -4.86 -5.67
CA TYR A 26 4.87 -5.00 -4.82
C TYR A 26 5.39 -6.44 -4.88
N GLN A 27 6.14 -6.76 -5.93
CA GLN A 27 6.77 -8.08 -6.09
C GLN A 27 8.08 -8.18 -5.27
N THR A 28 7.95 -8.07 -3.96
CA THR A 28 9.03 -8.25 -2.99
C THR A 28 8.57 -9.21 -1.90
N SER A 29 9.50 -9.96 -1.30
CA SER A 29 9.21 -10.88 -0.19
C SER A 29 9.32 -10.21 1.18
N THR A 30 10.05 -9.09 1.29
CA THR A 30 10.31 -8.38 2.55
C THR A 30 10.53 -6.89 2.34
N TYR A 31 10.54 -6.13 3.44
CA TYR A 31 10.65 -4.67 3.48
C TYR A 31 11.79 -4.23 4.41
N VAL A 32 12.36 -3.06 4.15
CA VAL A 32 13.50 -2.56 4.93
C VAL A 32 13.05 -2.04 6.29
N TYR A 33 13.83 -2.31 7.33
CA TYR A 33 13.64 -1.76 8.67
C TYR A 33 14.55 -0.55 8.86
N GLU A 34 14.05 0.46 9.56
CA GLU A 34 14.89 1.59 9.97
C GLU A 34 15.85 1.16 11.10
N SER A 35 15.38 0.28 11.99
CA SER A 35 16.14 -0.37 13.06
C SER A 35 15.40 -1.62 13.55
N PRO A 36 16.01 -2.52 14.35
CA PRO A 36 15.27 -3.64 14.94
C PRO A 36 14.00 -3.16 15.66
N GLY A 37 12.86 -3.77 15.36
CA GLY A 37 11.55 -3.38 15.89
C GLY A 37 10.94 -2.11 15.32
N ARG A 38 11.55 -1.45 14.33
CA ARG A 38 11.02 -0.26 13.65
C ARG A 38 10.92 -0.49 12.13
N HIS A 39 9.71 -0.77 11.66
CA HIS A 39 9.38 -1.01 10.26
C HIS A 39 8.32 -0.01 9.76
N SER A 40 8.24 0.20 8.45
CA SER A 40 7.37 1.20 7.82
C SER A 40 5.93 0.73 7.61
N GLY A 41 5.44 -0.18 8.45
CA GLY A 41 4.09 -0.76 8.37
C GLY A 41 3.97 -2.08 7.61
N TYR A 42 5.06 -2.58 7.03
CA TYR A 42 5.13 -3.89 6.36
C TYR A 42 6.38 -4.66 6.82
N ASP A 43 6.30 -5.99 6.86
CA ASP A 43 7.38 -6.88 7.31
C ASP A 43 7.65 -7.99 6.27
N TYR A 44 6.68 -8.88 6.11
CA TYR A 44 6.67 -9.97 5.14
C TYR A 44 5.40 -9.88 4.28
N ALA A 45 5.51 -10.30 3.03
CA ALA A 45 4.40 -10.32 2.05
C ALA A 45 3.48 -11.53 2.21
#